data_AF-A0A940NSB8-F1
#
_entry.id   AF-A0A940NSB8-F1
#
_cell.length_a   1.000
_cell.length_b   1.000
_cell.length_c   1.000
_cell.angle_alpha   90.00
_cell.angle_beta   90.00
_cell.angle_gamma   90.00
#
_symmetry.space_group_name_H-M   'P 1'
#
loop_
_entity.id
_entity.type
_entity.pdbx_description
1 polymer ?
#
loop_
_entity_poly.entity_id
_entity_poly.type
_entity_poly.pdbx_seq_one_letter_code
_entity_poly.pdbx_strand_id
1 'polypeptide(L)'
;HCDGLFPMTRTVRLLDYANTLSATEGGCIIISPELYRLLYGTKPSTVLIRSSDPATAKESAEHAITDDVRIQSREEYSAERVKDSRTMRLGLYAIIAAALLLTMIGISGNQLVGFESRRKEFALLHSTSMTRKQIARMIFLENGISFAISVLLSVIISIPVTLLVTNVFNSAGMGLSVTVRPLPILCFFGVIWVIIMLTARTPICRLRRMNTANEIKYE
;
A
#
# COMPACT_ATOMS: atom_id res chain seq x y z
N HIS A 1 -19.62 -29.79 24.80
CA HIS A 1 -18.21 -30.14 25.00
C HIS A 1 -17.38 -29.44 23.94
N CYS A 2 -16.36 -28.70 24.38
CA CYS A 2 -15.43 -28.00 23.51
C CYS A 2 -14.40 -29.00 23.00
N ASP A 3 -14.67 -29.62 21.85
CA ASP A 3 -13.65 -30.35 21.10
C ASP A 3 -12.90 -29.36 20.22
N GLY A 4 -11.58 -29.32 20.43
CA GLY A 4 -10.67 -28.33 19.88
C GLY A 4 -10.62 -28.31 18.35
N LEU A 5 -10.14 -27.17 17.84
CA LEU A 5 -9.71 -26.96 16.46
C LEU A 5 -8.57 -27.93 16.10
N PHE A 6 -8.88 -29.20 15.84
CA PHE A 6 -8.03 -30.06 15.05
C PHE A 6 -8.39 -29.87 13.57
N PRO A 7 -7.41 -29.79 12.66
CA PRO A 7 -7.71 -29.83 11.23
C PRO A 7 -8.39 -31.16 10.93
N MET A 8 -9.66 -31.12 10.54
CA MET A 8 -10.38 -32.28 10.04
C MET A 8 -9.83 -32.65 8.67
N THR A 9 -8.81 -33.50 8.66
CA THR A 9 -8.22 -34.03 7.43
C THR A 9 -9.11 -35.14 6.88
N ARG A 10 -9.83 -34.87 5.80
CA ARG A 10 -10.58 -35.88 5.05
C ARG A 10 -10.10 -35.94 3.61
N THR A 11 -9.90 -37.15 3.12
CA THR A 11 -9.59 -37.41 1.71
C THR A 11 -10.88 -37.37 0.91
N VAL A 12 -10.96 -36.44 -0.04
CA VAL A 12 -12.05 -36.36 -1.01
C VAL A 12 -11.53 -36.71 -2.39
N ARG A 13 -12.34 -37.43 -3.18
CA ARG A 13 -12.00 -37.73 -4.57
C ARG A 13 -12.29 -36.50 -5.41
N LEU A 14 -11.28 -35.98 -6.10
CA LEU A 14 -11.46 -34.91 -7.07
C LEU A 14 -12.20 -35.46 -8.29
N LEU A 15 -13.38 -34.89 -8.57
CA LEU A 15 -14.23 -35.31 -9.69
C LEU A 15 -13.92 -34.51 -10.95
N ASP A 16 -13.84 -33.19 -10.85
CA ASP A 16 -13.60 -32.28 -11.98
C ASP A 16 -13.11 -30.89 -11.50
N TYR A 17 -12.64 -30.07 -12.44
CA TYR A 17 -12.27 -28.67 -12.22
C TYR A 17 -13.30 -27.72 -12.83
N ALA A 18 -13.72 -26.71 -12.06
CA ALA A 18 -14.59 -25.65 -12.52
C ALA A 18 -13.89 -24.29 -12.46
N ASN A 19 -14.00 -23.50 -13.53
CA ASN A 19 -13.51 -22.12 -13.52
C ASN A 19 -14.50 -21.23 -12.77
N THR A 20 -14.03 -20.54 -11.72
CA THR A 20 -14.80 -19.53 -11.01
C THR A 20 -14.37 -18.12 -11.43
N LEU A 21 -15.35 -17.23 -11.59
CA LEU A 21 -15.11 -15.79 -11.78
C LEU A 21 -14.79 -15.09 -10.45
N SER A 22 -15.04 -15.75 -9.32
CA SER A 22 -14.80 -15.23 -7.97
C SER A 22 -14.05 -16.30 -7.18
N ALA A 23 -12.73 -16.25 -7.21
CA ALA A 23 -11.90 -17.06 -6.34
C ALA A 23 -11.73 -16.32 -5.01
N THR A 24 -12.17 -16.93 -3.91
CA THR A 24 -11.66 -16.55 -2.60
C THR A 24 -10.21 -17.03 -2.52
N GLU A 25 -9.31 -16.18 -2.06
CA GLU A 25 -7.91 -16.53 -1.91
C GLU A 25 -7.82 -17.67 -0.88
N GLY A 26 -7.36 -18.85 -1.32
CA GLY A 26 -7.48 -20.12 -0.58
C GLY A 26 -8.07 -21.28 -1.39
N GLY A 27 -8.64 -21.00 -2.58
CA GLY A 27 -9.26 -22.00 -3.45
C GLY A 27 -10.73 -22.22 -3.11
N CYS A 28 -11.52 -22.63 -4.10
CA CYS A 28 -12.94 -22.92 -3.93
C CYS A 28 -13.17 -24.41 -4.18
N ILE A 29 -13.84 -25.08 -3.24
CA ILE A 29 -14.24 -26.47 -3.39
C ILE A 29 -15.76 -26.48 -3.57
N ILE A 30 -16.23 -27.09 -4.66
CA ILE A 30 -17.65 -27.32 -4.89
C ILE A 30 -17.98 -28.70 -4.31
N ILE A 31 -18.89 -28.74 -3.34
CA ILE A 31 -19.37 -29.97 -2.72
C ILE A 31 -20.87 -30.13 -2.91
N SER A 32 -21.35 -31.38 -2.92
CA SER A 32 -22.77 -31.66 -3.01
C SER A 32 -23.52 -31.13 -1.77
N PRO A 33 -24.79 -30.70 -1.92
CA PRO A 33 -25.59 -30.23 -0.79
C PRO A 33 -25.72 -31.26 0.34
N GLU A 34 -25.75 -32.54 0.00
CA GLU A 34 -25.79 -33.64 0.97
C GLU A 34 -24.50 -33.73 1.79
N LEU A 35 -23.33 -33.64 1.13
CA LEU A 35 -22.04 -33.65 1.81
C LEU A 35 -21.86 -32.39 2.66
N TYR A 36 -22.32 -31.23 2.19
CA TYR A 36 -22.33 -29.99 2.98
C TYR A 36 -23.12 -30.16 4.27
N ARG A 37 -24.34 -30.72 4.19
CA ARG A 37 -25.19 -30.95 5.36
C ARG A 37 -24.56 -31.89 6.38
N LEU A 38 -23.84 -32.90 5.91
CA LEU A 38 -23.15 -33.87 6.75
C LEU A 38 -21.90 -33.29 7.43
N LEU A 39 -21.22 -32.32 6.81
CA LEU A 39 -19.99 -31.72 7.33
C LEU A 39 -20.22 -30.45 8.15
N TYR A 40 -21.16 -29.59 7.75
CA TYR A 40 -21.34 -28.24 8.27
C TYR A 40 -22.76 -27.97 8.80
N GLY A 41 -23.65 -28.96 8.75
CA GLY A 41 -25.04 -28.81 9.19
C GLY A 41 -25.94 -28.14 8.16
N THR A 42 -27.13 -27.70 8.59
CA THR A 42 -28.23 -27.33 7.68
C THR A 42 -28.33 -25.84 7.35
N LYS A 43 -27.47 -24.98 7.91
CA LYS A 43 -27.57 -23.53 7.77
C LYS A 43 -26.45 -22.96 6.88
N PRO A 44 -26.71 -22.69 5.59
CA PRO A 44 -25.74 -22.03 4.74
C PRO A 44 -25.55 -20.57 5.15
N SER A 45 -24.35 -20.03 4.95
CA SER A 45 -24.05 -18.60 5.16
C SER A 45 -24.55 -17.71 4.04
N THR A 46 -24.72 -18.25 2.83
CA THR A 46 -25.21 -17.50 1.66
C THR A 46 -25.94 -18.46 0.72
N VAL A 47 -27.09 -18.04 0.20
CA VAL A 47 -27.87 -18.77 -0.81
C VAL A 47 -27.91 -17.93 -2.07
N LEU A 48 -27.55 -18.54 -3.20
CA LEU A 48 -27.60 -17.89 -4.51
C LEU A 48 -28.81 -18.41 -5.28
N ILE A 49 -29.69 -17.50 -5.67
CA ILE A 49 -30.89 -17.81 -6.47
C ILE A 49 -30.67 -17.23 -7.87
N ARG A 50 -30.83 -18.08 -8.90
CA ARG A 50 -30.82 -17.63 -10.29
C ARG A 50 -32.25 -17.27 -10.69
N SER A 51 -32.48 -16.02 -11.07
CA SER A 51 -33.75 -15.55 -11.64
C SER A 51 -33.54 -14.92 -13.01
N SER A 52 -34.52 -15.09 -13.89
CA SER A 52 -34.60 -14.43 -15.20
C SER A 52 -34.90 -12.93 -15.07
N ASP A 53 -35.58 -12.55 -13.99
CA ASP A 53 -35.86 -11.15 -13.63
C ASP A 53 -35.42 -10.90 -12.16
N PRO A 54 -34.32 -10.15 -11.95
CA PRO A 54 -33.77 -9.94 -10.62
C PRO A 54 -34.59 -8.98 -9.75
N ALA A 55 -35.41 -8.09 -10.34
CA ALA A 55 -36.19 -7.11 -9.59
C ALA A 55 -37.40 -7.76 -8.91
N THR A 56 -38.20 -8.52 -9.67
CA THR A 56 -39.37 -9.24 -9.14
C THR A 56 -38.99 -10.38 -8.21
N ALA A 57 -37.85 -11.02 -8.45
CA ALA A 57 -37.32 -12.05 -7.56
C ALA A 57 -36.85 -11.50 -6.21
N LYS A 58 -36.29 -10.28 -6.19
CA LYS A 58 -35.91 -9.61 -4.94
C LYS A 58 -37.14 -9.28 -4.09
N GLU A 59 -38.15 -8.66 -4.70
CA GLU A 59 -39.41 -8.31 -4.03
C GLU A 59 -40.14 -9.56 -3.49
N SER A 60 -40.22 -10.62 -4.29
CA SER A 60 -40.82 -11.90 -3.86
C SER A 60 -40.04 -12.55 -2.71
N ALA A 61 -38.71 -12.44 -2.70
CA ALA A 61 -37.87 -12.96 -1.63
C ALA A 61 -38.00 -12.14 -0.34
N GLU A 62 -38.09 -10.81 -0.44
CA GLU A 62 -38.30 -9.90 0.69
C GLU A 62 -39.68 -10.13 1.36
N HIS A 63 -40.70 -10.46 0.57
CA HIS A 63 -42.02 -10.81 1.10
C HIS A 63 -42.12 -12.23 1.68
N ALA A 64 -41.36 -13.19 1.14
CA ALA A 64 -41.42 -14.59 1.56
C ALA A 64 -40.50 -14.92 2.75
N ILE A 65 -39.46 -14.11 2.99
CA ILE A 65 -38.45 -14.35 4.03
C ILE A 65 -38.61 -13.29 5.12
N THR A 66 -39.24 -13.66 6.24
CA THR A 66 -39.49 -12.76 7.39
C THR A 66 -38.28 -12.62 8.33
N ASP A 67 -37.22 -13.43 8.14
CA ASP A 67 -35.99 -13.37 8.94
C ASP A 67 -35.09 -12.20 8.51
N ASP A 68 -34.20 -11.77 9.41
CA ASP A 68 -33.17 -10.73 9.19
C ASP A 68 -32.06 -11.22 8.22
N VAL A 69 -32.45 -11.43 6.96
CA VAL A 69 -31.59 -11.91 5.89
C VAL A 69 -31.35 -10.77 4.90
N ARG A 70 -30.08 -10.49 4.62
CA ARG A 70 -29.70 -9.45 3.65
C ARG A 70 -29.92 -9.94 2.23
N ILE A 71 -31.03 -9.52 1.61
CA ILE A 71 -31.36 -9.84 0.21
C ILE A 71 -30.79 -8.75 -0.69
N GLN A 72 -29.91 -9.14 -1.60
CA GLN A 72 -29.25 -8.22 -2.52
C GLN A 72 -29.25 -8.79 -3.93
N SER A 73 -29.41 -7.92 -4.93
CA SER A 73 -29.18 -8.31 -6.32
C SER A 73 -27.67 -8.48 -6.58
N ARG A 74 -27.34 -9.14 -7.68
CA ARG A 74 -25.94 -9.31 -8.10
C ARG A 74 -25.27 -7.95 -8.34
N GLU A 75 -25.99 -7.00 -8.93
CA GLU A 75 -25.48 -5.64 -9.17
C GLU A 75 -25.19 -4.92 -7.85
N GLU A 76 -26.13 -4.96 -6.91
CA GLU A 76 -26.00 -4.30 -5.60
C GLU A 76 -24.85 -4.88 -4.79
N TYR A 77 -24.73 -6.21 -4.74
CA TYR A 77 -23.61 -6.90 -4.11
C TYR A 77 -22.26 -6.50 -4.72
N SER A 78 -22.19 -6.44 -6.06
CA SER A 78 -20.96 -6.04 -6.75
C SER A 78 -20.59 -4.57 -6.50
N ALA A 79 -21.59 -3.68 -6.47
CA ALA A 79 -21.40 -2.26 -6.23
C ALA A 79 -20.90 -2.00 -4.79
N GLU A 80 -21.47 -2.70 -3.81
CA GLU A 80 -21.05 -2.61 -2.41
C GLU A 80 -19.63 -3.14 -2.21
N ARG A 81 -19.29 -4.31 -2.78
CA ARG A 81 -17.93 -4.86 -2.74
C ARG A 81 -16.88 -3.91 -3.34
N VAL A 82 -17.22 -3.26 -4.46
CA VAL A 82 -16.34 -2.26 -5.10
C VAL A 82 -16.19 -1.01 -4.21
N LYS A 83 -17.28 -0.56 -3.58
CA LYS A 83 -17.29 0.60 -2.69
C LYS A 83 -16.45 0.36 -1.44
N ASP A 84 -16.62 -0.78 -0.76
CA ASP A 84 -15.84 -1.14 0.43
C ASP A 84 -14.35 -1.24 0.10
N SER A 85 -14.03 -1.93 -0.99
CA SER A 85 -12.65 -2.05 -1.48
C SER A 85 -12.05 -0.69 -1.84
N ARG A 86 -12.85 0.25 -2.38
CA ARG A 86 -12.39 1.60 -2.70
C ARG A 86 -12.13 2.43 -1.44
N THR A 87 -13.04 2.38 -0.47
CA THR A 87 -12.91 3.13 0.79
C THR A 87 -11.68 2.67 1.58
N MET A 88 -11.48 1.35 1.71
CA MET A 88 -10.30 0.79 2.36
C MET A 88 -9.00 1.23 1.66
N ARG A 89 -8.95 1.14 0.32
CA ARG A 89 -7.80 1.61 -0.47
C ARG A 89 -7.51 3.10 -0.30
N LEU A 90 -8.55 3.94 -0.27
CA LEU A 90 -8.40 5.38 -0.05
C LEU A 90 -7.83 5.67 1.34
N GLY A 91 -8.29 4.95 2.38
CA GLY A 91 -7.73 5.06 3.72
C GLY A 91 -6.24 4.73 3.78
N LEU A 92 -5.83 3.64 3.13
CA LEU A 92 -4.42 3.26 3.02
C LEU A 92 -3.59 4.33 2.29
N TYR A 93 -4.10 4.89 1.18
CA TYR A 93 -3.41 5.96 0.47
C TYR A 93 -3.30 7.25 1.29
N ALA A 94 -4.28 7.57 2.13
CA ALA A 94 -4.19 8.72 3.03
C ALA A 94 -3.06 8.56 4.05
N ILE A 95 -2.91 7.35 4.63
CA ILE A 95 -1.82 7.06 5.58
C ILE A 95 -0.45 7.15 4.90
N ILE A 96 -0.33 6.60 3.68
CA ILE A 96 0.91 6.70 2.89
C ILE A 96 1.25 8.16 2.59
N ALA A 97 0.26 8.96 2.18
CA ALA A 97 0.47 10.39 1.92
C ALA A 97 0.92 11.14 3.19
N ALA A 98 0.30 10.87 4.35
CA ALA A 98 0.71 11.47 5.61
C ALA A 98 2.15 11.09 6.01
N ALA A 99 2.52 9.81 5.84
CA ALA A 99 3.88 9.33 6.08
C ALA A 99 4.90 10.06 5.17
N LEU A 100 4.58 10.21 3.88
CA LEU A 100 5.43 10.96 2.94
C LEU A 100 5.60 12.42 3.35
N LEU A 101 4.53 13.09 3.80
CA LEU A 101 4.61 14.46 4.29
C LEU A 101 5.53 14.58 5.51
N LEU A 102 5.42 13.65 6.47
CA LEU A 102 6.29 13.61 7.64
C LEU A 102 7.76 13.42 7.24
N THR A 103 8.03 12.51 6.30
CA THR A 103 9.36 12.30 5.75
C THR A 103 9.90 13.56 5.08
N MET A 104 9.08 14.29 4.31
CA MET A 104 9.50 15.54 3.66
C MET A 104 9.93 16.61 4.67
N ILE A 105 9.17 16.77 5.75
CA ILE A 105 9.47 17.74 6.81
C ILE A 105 10.79 17.37 7.50
N GLY A 106 10.95 16.09 7.85
CA GLY A 106 12.17 15.58 8.49
C GLY A 106 13.42 15.75 7.63
N ILE A 107 13.34 15.38 6.34
CA ILE A 107 14.45 15.54 5.39
C ILE A 107 14.82 17.03 5.25
N SER A 108 13.83 17.90 5.12
CA SER A 108 14.07 19.35 4.97
C SER A 108 14.78 19.90 6.21
N GLY A 109 14.32 19.56 7.41
CA GLY A 109 14.96 19.98 8.66
C GLY A 109 16.42 19.52 8.75
N ASN A 110 16.67 18.24 8.43
CA ASN A 110 18.02 17.67 8.45
C ASN A 110 18.96 18.35 7.44
N GLN A 111 18.47 18.63 6.22
CA GLN A 111 19.23 19.37 5.23
C GLN A 111 19.58 20.76 5.75
N LEU A 112 18.62 21.52 6.28
CA LEU A 112 18.88 22.87 6.79
C LEU A 112 20.00 22.90 7.84
N VAL A 113 19.98 21.98 8.81
CA VAL A 113 21.01 21.89 9.85
C VAL A 113 22.37 21.51 9.27
N GLY A 114 22.42 20.51 8.38
CA GLY A 114 23.65 20.09 7.72
C GLY A 114 24.26 21.16 6.80
N PHE A 115 23.42 22.03 6.23
CA PHE A 115 23.89 23.19 5.47
C PHE A 115 24.49 24.26 6.36
N GLU A 116 23.88 24.56 7.50
CA GLU A 116 24.39 25.60 8.39
C GLU A 116 25.77 25.24 8.96
N SER A 117 26.00 23.96 9.27
CA SER A 117 27.30 23.48 9.75
C SER A 117 28.40 23.59 8.68
N ARG A 118 28.09 23.30 7.41
CA ARG A 118 29.05 23.37 6.28
C ARG A 118 29.10 24.74 5.60
N ARG A 119 28.28 25.69 6.02
CA ARG A 119 28.19 27.04 5.40
C ARG A 119 29.54 27.77 5.45
N LYS A 120 30.26 27.68 6.58
CA LYS A 120 31.58 28.31 6.74
C LYS A 120 32.62 27.69 5.79
N GLU A 121 32.61 26.37 5.64
CA GLU A 121 33.47 25.66 4.70
C GLU A 121 33.17 26.06 3.24
N PHE A 122 31.90 26.16 2.86
CA PHE A 122 31.51 26.60 1.51
C PHE A 122 31.88 28.07 1.24
N ALA A 123 31.83 28.95 2.24
CA ALA A 123 32.28 30.33 2.10
C ALA A 123 33.81 30.40 1.84
N LEU A 124 34.59 29.57 2.53
CA LEU A 124 36.05 29.44 2.33
C LEU A 124 36.40 28.77 0.97
N LEU A 125 35.61 27.81 0.52
CA LEU A 125 35.80 27.19 -0.79
C LEU A 125 35.43 28.14 -1.94
N HIS A 126 34.44 29.01 -1.72
CA HIS A 126 34.08 30.05 -2.69
C HIS A 126 35.19 31.10 -2.84
N SER A 127 35.90 31.46 -1.76
CA SER A 127 37.05 32.38 -1.85
C SER A 127 38.25 31.79 -2.58
N THR A 128 38.33 30.46 -2.69
CA THR A 128 39.40 29.71 -3.38
C THR A 128 39.03 29.26 -4.80
N SER A 129 38.05 29.90 -5.44
CA SER A 129 37.60 29.72 -6.84
C SER A 129 36.56 28.62 -7.12
N MET A 130 35.92 28.00 -6.11
CA MET A 130 34.76 27.14 -6.39
C MET A 130 33.51 27.96 -6.74
N THR A 131 32.92 27.64 -7.88
CA THR A 131 31.70 28.29 -8.35
C THR A 131 30.46 27.75 -7.61
N ARG A 132 29.44 28.61 -7.42
CA ARG A 132 28.14 28.21 -6.83
C ARG A 132 27.48 27.02 -7.55
N LYS A 133 27.75 26.84 -8.85
CA LYS A 133 27.27 25.71 -9.65
C LYS A 133 27.93 24.39 -9.26
N GLN A 134 29.22 24.40 -8.93
CA GLN A 134 29.94 23.20 -8.46
C GLN A 134 29.44 22.75 -7.10
N ILE A 135 29.19 23.69 -6.18
CA ILE A 135 28.60 23.40 -4.85
C ILE A 135 27.19 22.80 -5.03
N ALA A 136 26.33 23.41 -5.85
CA ALA A 136 25.01 22.88 -6.14
C ALA A 136 25.05 21.46 -6.74
N ARG A 137 25.98 21.20 -7.68
CA ARG A 137 26.14 19.86 -8.29
C ARG A 137 26.58 18.81 -7.27
N MET A 138 27.48 19.16 -6.35
CA MET A 138 27.91 18.27 -5.26
C MET A 138 26.73 17.87 -4.38
N ILE A 139 25.89 18.83 -3.98
CA ILE A 139 24.70 18.58 -3.14
C ILE A 139 23.72 17.64 -3.84
N PHE A 140 23.48 17.84 -5.14
CA PHE A 140 22.61 16.95 -5.91
C PHE A 140 23.17 15.53 -6.00
N LEU A 141 24.48 15.38 -6.12
CA LEU A 141 25.15 14.06 -6.11
C LEU A 141 25.06 13.39 -4.74
N GLU A 142 25.30 14.12 -3.65
CA GLU A 142 25.19 13.61 -2.27
C GLU A 142 23.76 13.08 -2.03
N ASN A 143 22.74 13.89 -2.34
CA ASN A 143 21.34 13.47 -2.23
C ASN A 143 21.01 12.27 -3.13
N GLY A 144 21.59 12.23 -4.32
CA GLY A 144 21.36 11.14 -5.26
C GLY A 144 21.90 9.80 -4.75
N ILE A 145 23.10 9.81 -4.17
CA ILE A 145 23.71 8.64 -3.57
C ILE A 145 22.92 8.19 -2.33
N SER A 146 22.55 9.13 -1.45
CA SER A 146 21.75 8.81 -0.26
C SER A 146 20.41 8.17 -0.61
N PHE A 147 19.73 8.67 -1.65
CA PHE A 147 18.49 8.05 -2.12
C PHE A 147 18.72 6.67 -2.73
N ALA A 148 19.76 6.49 -3.56
CA ALA A 148 20.05 5.17 -4.14
C ALA A 148 20.27 4.10 -3.06
N ILE A 149 21.02 4.44 -2.00
CA ILE A 149 21.22 3.57 -0.84
C ILE A 149 19.89 3.29 -0.12
N SER A 150 19.05 4.32 0.07
CA SER A 150 17.75 4.18 0.73
C SER A 150 16.80 3.27 -0.04
N VAL A 151 16.74 3.40 -1.37
CA VAL A 151 15.92 2.53 -2.23
C VAL A 151 16.40 1.09 -2.13
N LEU A 152 17.71 0.87 -2.23
CA LEU A 152 18.29 -0.48 -2.11
C LEU A 152 17.91 -1.13 -0.78
N LEU A 153 18.09 -0.41 0.32
CA LEU A 153 17.79 -0.90 1.66
C LEU A 153 16.28 -1.13 1.85
N SER A 154 15.44 -0.23 1.32
CA SER A 154 13.98 -0.37 1.37
C SER A 154 13.51 -1.62 0.64
N VAL A 155 14.03 -1.89 -0.56
CA VAL A 155 13.67 -3.10 -1.33
C VAL A 155 14.05 -4.36 -0.54
N ILE A 156 15.29 -4.42 -0.02
CA ILE A 156 15.79 -5.56 0.75
C ILE A 156 14.91 -5.84 1.98
N ILE A 157 14.50 -4.79 2.70
CA ILE A 157 13.66 -4.92 3.90
C ILE A 157 12.20 -5.25 3.54
N SER A 158 11.68 -4.72 2.43
CA SER A 158 10.27 -4.88 2.06
C SER A 158 9.89 -6.33 1.71
N ILE A 159 10.81 -7.09 1.12
CA ILE A 159 10.59 -8.47 0.69
C ILE A 159 10.24 -9.39 1.88
N PRO A 160 11.07 -9.53 2.94
CA PRO A 160 10.76 -10.40 4.07
C PRO A 160 9.53 -9.93 4.84
N VAL A 161 9.30 -8.62 4.94
CA VAL A 161 8.09 -8.07 5.59
C VAL A 161 6.84 -8.49 4.82
N THR A 162 6.85 -8.39 3.49
CA THR A 162 5.71 -8.80 2.65
C THR A 162 5.42 -10.29 2.79
N LEU A 163 6.47 -11.14 2.83
CA LEU A 163 6.33 -12.57 3.05
C LEU A 163 5.75 -12.90 4.44
N LEU A 164 6.25 -12.23 5.49
CA LEU A 164 5.74 -12.38 6.85
C LEU A 164 4.26 -12.02 6.94
N VAL A 165 3.88 -10.86 6.40
CA VAL A 165 2.48 -10.42 6.39
C VAL A 165 1.61 -11.42 5.62
N THR A 166 2.03 -11.84 4.43
CA THR A 166 1.28 -12.81 3.62
C THR A 166 1.09 -14.13 4.38
N ASN A 167 2.13 -14.65 5.04
CA ASN A 167 2.05 -15.87 5.82
C ASN A 167 1.11 -15.75 7.02
N VAL A 168 1.16 -14.63 7.75
CA VAL A 168 0.29 -14.38 8.91
C VAL A 168 -1.17 -14.33 8.46
N PHE A 169 -1.48 -13.60 7.40
CA PHE A 169 -2.85 -13.51 6.87
C PHE A 169 -3.36 -14.86 6.34
N ASN A 170 -2.53 -15.58 5.59
CA ASN A 170 -2.87 -16.92 5.11
C ASN A 170 -3.13 -17.89 6.27
N SER A 171 -2.34 -17.82 7.36
CA SER A 171 -2.55 -18.63 8.56
C SER A 171 -3.86 -18.29 9.29
N ALA A 172 -4.35 -17.06 9.16
CA ALA A 172 -5.63 -16.61 9.67
C ALA A 172 -6.83 -16.99 8.76
N GLY A 173 -6.59 -17.75 7.67
CA GLY A 173 -7.62 -18.13 6.70
C GLY A 173 -8.09 -16.99 5.78
N MET A 174 -7.46 -15.81 5.90
CA MET A 174 -7.61 -14.71 4.97
C MET A 174 -6.52 -14.91 3.91
N GLY A 175 -6.78 -15.74 2.90
CA GLY A 175 -5.87 -15.81 1.77
C GLY A 175 -5.58 -14.38 1.31
N LEU A 176 -4.30 -14.00 1.26
CA LEU A 176 -3.85 -12.69 0.80
C LEU A 176 -2.90 -12.91 -0.38
N SER A 177 -3.31 -12.59 -1.60
CA SER A 177 -2.46 -12.67 -2.78
C SER A 177 -1.86 -11.30 -3.08
N VAL A 178 -0.56 -11.18 -2.85
CA VAL A 178 0.18 -9.96 -3.15
C VAL A 178 0.68 -10.04 -4.58
N THR A 179 0.01 -9.32 -5.48
CA THR A 179 0.48 -9.16 -6.86
C THR A 179 1.44 -7.99 -6.95
N VAL A 180 2.73 -8.26 -7.12
CA VAL A 180 3.76 -7.23 -7.28
C VAL A 180 3.79 -6.75 -8.73
N ARG A 181 3.39 -5.50 -8.96
CA ARG A 181 3.48 -4.85 -10.27
C ARG A 181 4.69 -3.91 -10.28
N PRO A 182 5.70 -4.09 -11.16
CA PRO A 182 6.92 -3.29 -11.12
C PRO A 182 6.70 -1.82 -11.55
N LEU A 183 5.78 -1.58 -12.48
CA LEU A 183 5.57 -0.25 -13.06
C LEU A 183 5.10 0.81 -12.02
N PRO A 184 4.05 0.56 -11.20
CA PRO A 184 3.66 1.51 -10.15
C PRO A 184 4.75 1.76 -9.09
N ILE A 185 5.54 0.74 -8.77
CA ILE A 185 6.63 0.83 -7.79
C ILE A 185 7.72 1.77 -8.32
N LEU A 186 8.09 1.63 -9.60
CA LEU A 186 9.06 2.51 -10.24
C LEU A 186 8.55 3.96 -10.28
N CYS A 187 7.28 4.17 -10.63
CA CYS A 187 6.67 5.50 -10.57
C CYS A 187 6.71 6.10 -9.16
N PHE A 188 6.45 5.30 -8.13
CA PHE A 188 6.47 5.74 -6.73
C PHE A 188 7.88 6.21 -6.30
N PHE A 189 8.91 5.42 -6.58
CA PHE A 189 10.29 5.85 -6.32
C PHE A 189 10.67 7.09 -7.15
N GLY A 190 10.20 7.19 -8.39
CA GLY A 190 10.38 8.39 -9.21
C GLY A 190 9.77 9.65 -8.59
N VAL A 191 8.56 9.55 -8.02
CA VAL A 191 7.91 10.67 -7.32
C VAL A 191 8.72 11.08 -6.08
N ILE A 192 9.17 10.11 -5.26
CA ILE A 192 10.00 10.40 -4.09
C ILE A 192 11.32 11.08 -4.50
N TRP A 193 11.96 10.61 -5.58
CA TRP A 193 13.17 11.24 -6.10
C TRP A 193 12.94 12.71 -6.45
N VAL A 194 11.86 13.01 -7.19
CA VAL A 194 11.49 14.39 -7.56
C VAL A 194 11.27 15.25 -6.31
N ILE A 195 10.59 14.71 -5.30
CA ILE A 195 10.33 15.40 -4.03
C ILE A 195 11.65 15.74 -3.31
N ILE A 196 12.59 14.79 -3.20
CA ILE A 196 13.89 15.02 -2.56
C ILE A 196 14.71 16.06 -3.32
N MET A 197 14.68 16.02 -4.65
CA MET A 197 15.33 17.04 -5.49
C MET A 197 14.69 18.42 -5.30
N LEU A 198 13.38 18.47 -5.06
CA LEU A 198 12.66 19.72 -4.78
C LEU A 198 13.05 20.31 -3.43
N THR A 199 13.15 19.48 -2.38
CA THR A 199 13.58 19.95 -1.04
C THR A 199 15.02 20.45 -1.06
N ALA A 200 15.90 19.79 -1.81
CA ALA A 200 17.30 20.19 -2.00
C ALA A 200 17.49 21.60 -2.60
N ARG A 201 16.47 22.17 -3.26
CA ARG A 201 16.52 23.55 -3.76
C ARG A 201 16.49 24.57 -2.64
N THR A 202 15.89 24.25 -1.48
CA THR A 202 15.77 25.20 -0.36
C THR A 202 17.11 25.70 0.17
N PRO A 203 18.12 24.85 0.46
CA PRO A 203 19.44 25.34 0.88
C PRO A 203 20.20 26.07 -0.23
N ILE A 204 20.08 25.63 -1.48
CA ILE A 204 20.72 26.29 -2.65
C ILE A 204 20.18 27.72 -2.83
N CYS A 205 18.86 27.91 -2.67
CA CYS A 205 18.25 29.23 -2.71
C CYS A 205 18.70 30.12 -1.54
N ARG A 206 18.90 29.54 -0.34
CA ARG A 206 19.48 30.29 0.79
C ARG A 206 20.92 30.71 0.54
N LEU A 207 21.75 29.85 -0.06
CA LEU A 207 23.10 30.20 -0.54
C LEU A 207 23.10 31.41 -1.48
N ARG A 208 22.06 31.56 -2.31
CA ARG A 208 21.92 32.70 -3.24
C ARG A 208 21.57 34.02 -2.54
N ARG A 209 20.97 33.96 -1.35
CA ARG A 209 20.57 35.13 -0.54
C ARG A 209 21.67 35.60 0.42
N MET A 210 22.80 34.90 0.51
CA MET A 210 23.97 35.42 1.20
C MET A 210 24.56 36.57 0.37
N ASN A 211 24.07 37.78 0.66
CA ASN A 211 24.67 39.02 0.19
C ASN A 211 25.99 39.22 0.94
N THR A 212 27.08 39.18 0.19
CA THR A 212 28.48 39.45 0.60
C THR A 212 28.72 40.86 1.17
N ALA A 213 27.68 41.66 1.40
CA ALA A 213 27.76 43.03 1.88
C ALA A 213 27.52 43.20 3.40
N ASN A 214 26.91 42.22 4.08
CA ASN A 214 26.54 42.36 5.50
C ASN A 214 27.48 41.65 6.49
N GLU A 215 28.34 40.72 6.05
CA GLU A 215 29.27 40.00 6.94
C GLU A 215 30.62 40.72 7.12
N ILE A 216 30.99 41.68 6.25
CA ILE A 216 32.24 42.47 6.37
C ILE A 216 32.03 43.74 7.22
N LYS A 217 30.78 44.07 7.59
CA LYS A 217 30.46 45.27 8.38
C LYS A 217 30.39 45.03 9.89
N TYR A 218 30.82 43.85 10.33
CA TYR A 218 30.89 43.47 11.75
C TYR A 218 32.32 43.12 12.20
N GLU A 219 33.33 43.44 11.40
CA GLU A 219 34.70 43.67 11.90
C GLU A 219 34.86 45.11 12.38
#